data_AF-A0A484FY37-F1
#
_entry.id   AF-A0A484FY37-F1
#
_cell.length_a   1.000
_cell.length_b   1.000
_cell.length_c   1.000
_cell.angle_alpha   90.00
_cell.angle_beta   90.00
_cell.angle_gamma   90.00
#
_symmetry.space_group_name_H-M   'P 1'
#
loop_
_entity.id
_entity.type
_entity.pdbx_description
1 polymer ?
#
loop_
_entity_poly.entity_id
_entity_poly.type
_entity_poly.pdbx_seq_one_letter_code
_entity_poly.pdbx_strand_id
1 'polypeptide(L)'
;MHYPQILLGLVASVSAIDIYLHVAGGCGGNSVMCSNMPPNMCCGGSGVDIFPTVGFRGIPYEWNLECRGHSGGNCNNLREVQPARNTNFVCLYSGGFSGGGYGFAAAKRDGEDGTCAAGSCAFQQKPDTLLMEDGGKYDLTQLEGAAFTELYVLAIAGSGANTTDIPEQFNAYKLD
;
A
#
# COMPACT_ATOMS: atom_id res chain seq x y z
N MET A 1 -18.98 -50.14 10.20
CA MET A 1 -17.78 -49.31 10.36
C MET A 1 -17.98 -48.06 9.52
N HIS A 2 -18.37 -46.94 10.12
CA HIS A 2 -18.54 -45.66 9.41
C HIS A 2 -17.33 -44.79 9.69
N TYR A 3 -16.54 -44.52 8.66
CA TYR A 3 -15.41 -43.59 8.69
C TYR A 3 -15.97 -42.16 8.62
N PRO A 4 -15.52 -41.21 9.47
CA PRO A 4 -15.82 -39.81 9.26
C PRO A 4 -14.86 -39.26 8.19
N GLN A 5 -15.41 -38.73 7.10
CA GLN A 5 -14.67 -37.91 6.13
C GLN A 5 -14.37 -36.56 6.77
N ILE A 6 -13.13 -36.37 7.21
CA ILE A 6 -12.62 -35.07 7.65
C ILE A 6 -12.38 -34.25 6.38
N LEU A 7 -13.33 -33.38 6.03
CA LEU A 7 -13.14 -32.31 5.06
C LEU A 7 -12.24 -31.25 5.71
N LEU A 8 -10.93 -31.36 5.48
CA LEU A 8 -9.97 -30.27 5.69
C LEU A 8 -10.27 -29.17 4.68
N GLY A 9 -11.02 -28.15 5.11
CA GLY A 9 -11.17 -26.91 4.36
C GLY A 9 -9.81 -26.21 4.26
N LEU A 10 -9.27 -26.12 3.05
CA LEU A 10 -8.08 -25.34 2.75
C LEU A 10 -8.47 -23.86 2.83
N VAL A 11 -8.23 -23.23 3.97
CA VAL A 11 -8.25 -21.76 4.06
C VAL A 11 -7.06 -21.29 3.23
N ALA A 12 -7.31 -20.83 2.01
CA ALA A 12 -6.32 -20.10 1.26
C ALA A 12 -6.07 -18.79 2.02
N SER A 13 -5.02 -18.76 2.84
CA SER A 13 -4.47 -17.52 3.36
C SER A 13 -3.98 -16.73 2.15
N VAL A 14 -4.76 -15.78 1.67
CA VAL A 14 -4.28 -14.78 0.72
C VAL A 14 -3.21 -14.00 1.48
N SER A 15 -1.94 -14.32 1.27
CA SER A 15 -0.84 -13.54 1.82
C SER A 15 -0.89 -12.18 1.13
N ALA A 16 -1.37 -11.16 1.81
CA ALA A 16 -1.43 -9.84 1.22
C ALA A 16 -0.13 -9.08 1.50
N ILE A 17 0.12 -8.05 0.70
CA ILE A 17 1.33 -7.22 0.77
C ILE A 17 0.93 -5.85 1.29
N ASP A 18 1.80 -5.23 2.06
CA ASP A 18 1.60 -3.86 2.52
C ASP A 18 2.25 -2.89 1.54
N ILE A 19 1.51 -1.85 1.14
CA ILE A 19 1.97 -0.83 0.20
C ILE A 19 2.18 0.48 0.95
N TYR A 20 3.38 1.03 0.90
CA TYR A 20 3.80 2.24 1.59
C TYR A 20 4.04 3.37 0.59
N LEU A 21 3.34 4.48 0.75
CA LEU A 21 3.56 5.71 0.02
C LEU A 21 4.38 6.66 0.90
N HIS A 22 5.68 6.71 0.63
CA HIS A 22 6.62 7.44 1.47
C HIS A 22 6.66 8.91 1.08
N VAL A 23 6.67 9.78 2.09
CA VAL A 23 6.73 11.25 1.91
C VAL A 23 8.17 11.74 1.74
N ALA A 24 9.15 10.87 2.02
CA ALA A 24 10.57 11.09 1.80
C ALA A 24 11.17 10.01 0.87
N GLY A 25 12.37 10.29 0.35
CA GLY A 25 13.09 9.34 -0.49
C GLY A 25 13.55 8.11 0.30
N GLY A 26 13.83 7.00 -0.40
CA GLY A 26 14.49 5.83 0.20
C GLY A 26 13.60 4.68 0.64
N CYS A 27 12.27 4.78 0.50
CA CYS A 27 11.31 3.87 1.17
C CYS A 27 11.52 3.72 2.69
N GLY A 28 11.97 4.81 3.31
CA GLY A 28 12.10 4.96 4.76
C GLY A 28 11.28 6.17 5.26
N GLY A 29 11.31 6.38 6.56
CA GLY A 29 10.62 7.49 7.21
C GLY A 29 9.10 7.42 7.12
N ASN A 30 8.47 8.58 7.28
CA ASN A 30 7.01 8.73 7.30
C ASN A 30 6.37 8.22 6.00
N SER A 31 5.24 7.54 6.14
CA SER A 31 4.49 7.01 5.02
C SER A 31 3.03 6.82 5.37
N VAL A 32 2.18 6.94 4.37
CA VAL A 32 0.80 6.46 4.46
C VAL A 32 0.76 5.10 3.77
N MET A 33 0.11 4.12 4.38
CA MET A 33 0.11 2.76 3.88
C MET A 33 -1.29 2.20 3.71
N CYS A 34 -1.41 1.28 2.76
CA CYS A 34 -2.53 0.36 2.70
C CYS A 34 -2.05 -1.02 3.15
N SER A 35 -2.65 -1.51 4.21
CA SER A 35 -2.35 -2.81 4.83
C SER A 35 -3.09 -3.92 4.11
N ASN A 36 -2.48 -5.11 4.06
CA ASN A 36 -3.14 -6.32 3.59
C ASN A 36 -3.78 -6.16 2.18
N MET A 37 -3.04 -5.56 1.24
CA MET A 37 -3.55 -5.29 -0.11
C MET A 37 -3.66 -6.58 -0.93
N PRO A 38 -4.84 -6.89 -1.51
CA PRO A 38 -4.97 -8.00 -2.44
C PRO A 38 -4.32 -7.66 -3.79
N PRO A 39 -3.94 -8.68 -4.59
CA PRO A 39 -3.36 -8.44 -5.90
C PRO A 39 -4.32 -7.66 -6.79
N ASN A 40 -3.71 -6.79 -7.58
CA ASN A 40 -4.30 -5.89 -8.55
C ASN A 40 -5.29 -4.84 -8.00
N MET A 41 -5.36 -4.67 -6.68
CA MET A 41 -5.96 -3.47 -6.08
C MET A 41 -4.89 -2.38 -5.91
N CYS A 42 -5.29 -1.11 -5.97
CA CYS A 42 -4.35 0.00 -5.80
C CYS A 42 -4.60 0.81 -4.54
N CYS A 43 -3.50 1.12 -3.84
CA CYS A 43 -3.45 2.06 -2.75
C CYS A 43 -3.28 3.47 -3.33
N GLY A 44 -4.35 4.27 -3.32
CA GLY A 44 -4.30 5.64 -3.82
C GLY A 44 -4.16 6.62 -2.68
N GLY A 45 -3.01 7.29 -2.59
CA GLY A 45 -2.73 8.21 -1.50
C GLY A 45 -3.20 9.63 -1.79
N SER A 46 -2.81 10.21 -2.91
CA SER A 46 -2.96 11.66 -3.10
C SER A 46 -3.59 12.01 -4.44
N GLY A 47 -4.39 13.07 -4.49
CA GLY A 47 -4.89 13.62 -5.74
C GLY A 47 -3.80 14.21 -6.65
N VAL A 48 -2.56 14.36 -6.16
CA VAL A 48 -1.41 14.89 -6.91
C VAL A 48 -0.14 14.08 -6.62
N ASP A 49 0.84 14.18 -7.52
CA ASP A 49 2.05 13.34 -7.53
C ASP A 49 3.12 13.83 -6.52
N ILE A 50 2.92 13.49 -5.25
CA ILE A 50 3.72 14.00 -4.12
C ILE A 50 4.71 12.99 -3.56
N PHE A 51 4.51 11.69 -3.78
CA PHE A 51 5.30 10.66 -3.12
C PHE A 51 6.58 10.40 -3.91
N PRO A 52 7.77 10.62 -3.34
CA PRO A 52 9.04 10.30 -3.99
C PRO A 52 9.30 8.80 -4.11
N THR A 53 8.76 7.96 -3.22
CA THR A 53 8.98 6.51 -3.28
C THR A 53 7.75 5.69 -2.89
N VAL A 54 7.64 4.49 -3.45
CA VAL A 54 6.61 3.51 -3.11
C VAL A 54 7.27 2.21 -2.67
N GLY A 55 6.99 1.76 -1.46
CA GLY A 55 7.51 0.53 -0.89
C GLY A 55 6.47 -0.59 -0.91
N PHE A 56 6.91 -1.81 -1.20
CA PHE A 56 6.10 -3.02 -1.14
C PHE A 56 6.75 -3.96 -0.13
N ARG A 57 6.06 -4.31 0.96
CA ARG A 57 6.62 -5.13 2.06
C ARG A 57 5.76 -6.34 2.35
N GLY A 58 6.38 -7.39 2.89
CA GLY A 58 5.70 -8.65 3.19
C GLY A 58 5.49 -9.53 1.97
N ILE A 59 6.28 -9.34 0.91
CA ILE A 59 6.21 -10.18 -0.30
C ILE A 59 6.69 -11.60 0.04
N PRO A 60 5.90 -12.65 -0.21
CA PRO A 60 6.39 -14.02 -0.09
C PRO A 60 7.48 -14.31 -1.13
N TYR A 61 8.56 -14.97 -0.72
CA TYR A 61 9.74 -15.18 -1.58
C TYR A 61 9.42 -16.02 -2.84
N GLU A 62 8.42 -16.89 -2.75
CA GLU A 62 7.96 -17.74 -3.85
C GLU A 62 7.06 -17.01 -4.85
N TRP A 63 6.69 -15.76 -4.58
CA TRP A 63 5.87 -14.96 -5.48
C TRP A 63 6.70 -14.34 -6.59
N ASN A 64 6.09 -14.26 -7.78
CA ASN A 64 6.62 -13.55 -8.93
C ASN A 64 5.61 -12.45 -9.29
N LEU A 65 5.93 -11.22 -8.91
CA LEU A 65 5.03 -10.08 -8.99
C LEU A 65 5.57 -8.99 -9.91
N GLU A 66 4.67 -8.10 -10.29
CA GLU A 66 4.93 -6.77 -10.81
C GLU A 66 4.45 -5.76 -9.77
N CYS A 67 5.38 -5.04 -9.16
CA CYS A 67 5.12 -3.90 -8.30
C CYS A 67 4.97 -2.65 -9.16
N ARG A 68 3.91 -1.88 -8.97
CA ARG A 68 3.47 -0.80 -9.88
C ARG A 68 3.33 0.51 -9.11
N GLY A 69 4.01 1.55 -9.58
CA GLY A 69 3.86 2.92 -9.11
C GLY A 69 2.94 3.69 -10.05
N HIS A 70 2.06 4.52 -9.49
CA HIS A 70 1.08 5.29 -10.25
C HIS A 70 1.26 6.80 -10.10
N SER A 71 0.80 7.57 -11.10
CA SER A 71 0.86 9.04 -11.14
C SER A 71 -0.40 9.67 -11.76
N GLY A 72 -0.46 11.00 -11.81
CA GLY A 72 -1.63 11.77 -12.29
C GLY A 72 -2.80 11.76 -11.31
N GLY A 73 -2.52 11.60 -10.02
CA GLY A 73 -3.52 11.49 -8.97
C GLY A 73 -3.94 10.05 -8.71
N ASN A 74 -3.83 9.65 -7.45
CA ASN A 74 -4.09 8.33 -6.93
C ASN A 74 -3.50 7.23 -7.83
N CYS A 75 -4.38 6.42 -8.41
CA CYS A 75 -4.04 5.25 -9.21
C CYS A 75 -4.39 5.44 -10.68
N ASN A 76 -4.30 6.68 -11.20
CA ASN A 76 -4.77 7.03 -12.54
C ASN A 76 -3.86 6.50 -13.67
N ASN A 77 -2.57 6.81 -13.64
CA ASN A 77 -1.65 6.43 -14.70
C ASN A 77 -0.58 5.50 -14.17
N LEU A 78 -0.27 4.42 -14.91
CA LEU A 78 0.88 3.58 -14.59
C LEU A 78 2.16 4.37 -14.92
N ARG A 79 3.05 4.49 -13.94
CA ARG A 79 4.29 5.26 -14.06
C ARG A 79 5.54 4.38 -14.07
N GLU A 80 5.63 3.46 -13.13
CA GLU A 80 6.78 2.56 -12.99
C GLU A 80 6.30 1.14 -12.72
N VAL A 81 7.00 0.15 -13.26
CA VAL A 81 6.81 -1.26 -12.94
C VAL A 81 8.17 -1.86 -12.60
N GLN A 82 8.26 -2.55 -11.47
CA GLN A 82 9.43 -3.36 -11.12
C GLN A 82 9.01 -4.78 -10.77
N PRO A 83 9.75 -5.80 -11.26
CA PRO A 83 9.49 -7.18 -10.89
C PRO A 83 9.92 -7.44 -9.44
N ALA A 84 9.13 -8.22 -8.70
CA ALA A 84 9.52 -8.79 -7.41
C ALA A 84 9.67 -10.31 -7.56
N ARG A 85 10.88 -10.83 -7.34
CA ARG A 85 11.20 -12.26 -7.44
C ARG A 85 12.18 -12.64 -6.34
N ASN A 86 11.86 -13.66 -5.54
CA ASN A 86 12.72 -14.11 -4.45
C ASN A 86 13.17 -12.95 -3.54
N THR A 87 12.23 -12.05 -3.23
CA THR A 87 12.44 -10.89 -2.35
C THR A 87 11.20 -10.70 -1.49
N ASN A 88 11.38 -10.15 -0.31
CA ASN A 88 10.29 -9.71 0.56
C ASN A 88 9.99 -8.22 0.47
N PHE A 89 10.80 -7.48 -0.30
CA PHE A 89 10.76 -6.04 -0.39
C PHE A 89 11.09 -5.53 -1.79
N VAL A 90 10.35 -4.52 -2.24
CA VAL A 90 10.65 -3.71 -3.43
C VAL A 90 10.43 -2.25 -3.09
N CYS A 91 11.29 -1.37 -3.60
CA CYS A 91 11.13 0.07 -3.51
C CYS A 91 11.24 0.72 -4.89
N LEU A 92 10.26 1.53 -5.24
CA LEU A 92 10.23 2.34 -6.46
C LEU A 92 10.80 3.72 -6.17
N TYR A 93 11.75 4.16 -6.99
CA TYR A 93 12.56 5.37 -6.73
C TYR A 93 12.40 6.48 -7.78
N SER A 94 11.61 6.28 -8.84
CA SER A 94 11.52 7.28 -9.93
C SER A 94 10.77 8.57 -9.58
N GLY A 95 10.26 8.69 -8.34
CA GLY A 95 9.58 9.88 -7.83
C GLY A 95 8.27 10.22 -8.53
N GLY A 96 7.52 11.18 -8.00
CA GLY A 96 6.29 11.66 -8.63
C GLY A 96 5.18 10.61 -8.64
N PHE A 97 5.01 9.89 -7.54
CA PHE A 97 3.93 8.94 -7.36
C PHE A 97 2.75 9.57 -6.63
N SER A 98 1.56 9.05 -6.90
CA SER A 98 0.33 9.36 -6.15
C SER A 98 -0.38 8.10 -5.65
N GLY A 99 0.09 6.90 -6.02
CA GLY A 99 -0.42 5.62 -5.57
C GLY A 99 0.47 4.44 -5.96
N GLY A 100 0.10 3.25 -5.49
CA GLY A 100 0.84 2.01 -5.73
C GLY A 100 -0.04 0.77 -5.72
N GLY A 101 0.30 -0.21 -6.55
CA GLY A 101 -0.41 -1.49 -6.65
C GLY A 101 0.53 -2.61 -7.07
N TYR A 102 0.11 -3.87 -6.99
CA TYR A 102 0.91 -4.99 -7.48
C TYR A 102 0.04 -6.03 -8.16
N GLY A 103 0.63 -6.93 -8.95
CA GLY A 103 -0.06 -8.07 -9.54
C GLY A 103 0.89 -9.23 -9.77
N PHE A 104 0.37 -10.45 -9.95
CA PHE A 104 1.20 -11.58 -10.34
C PHE A 104 1.68 -11.43 -11.79
N ALA A 105 2.97 -11.67 -12.01
CA ALA A 105 3.56 -11.68 -13.34
C ALA A 105 3.13 -12.95 -14.09
N ALA A 106 1.94 -12.94 -14.68
CA ALA A 106 1.46 -14.06 -15.49
C ALA A 106 2.28 -14.17 -16.79
N ALA A 107 2.73 -15.38 -17.12
CA ALA A 107 3.16 -15.68 -18.48
C ALA A 107 1.92 -15.59 -19.38
N LYS A 108 1.82 -14.53 -20.19
CA LYS A 108 0.75 -14.21 -21.15
C LYS A 108 -0.16 -15.41 -21.45
N ARG A 109 -1.32 -15.47 -20.79
CA ARG A 109 -2.45 -16.31 -21.21
C ARG A 109 -3.69 -15.43 -21.13
N ASP A 110 -4.22 -15.16 -22.31
CA ASP A 110 -5.60 -14.84 -22.68
C ASP A 110 -6.47 -14.14 -21.63
N GLY A 111 -6.73 -12.86 -21.88
CA GLY A 111 -8.03 -12.18 -21.72
C GLY A 111 -8.77 -12.24 -20.38
N GLU A 112 -9.04 -11.05 -19.84
CA GLU A 112 -10.07 -10.73 -18.83
C GLU A 112 -9.84 -11.27 -17.41
N ASP A 113 -9.53 -10.39 -16.45
CA ASP A 113 -10.61 -9.71 -15.70
C ASP A 113 -10.03 -8.67 -14.72
N GLY A 114 -10.31 -7.40 -14.99
CA GLY A 114 -10.06 -6.26 -14.11
C GLY A 114 -8.60 -5.98 -13.73
N THR A 115 -8.40 -4.83 -13.09
CA THR A 115 -7.38 -4.66 -12.04
C THR A 115 -5.94 -4.30 -12.50
N CYS A 116 -5.66 -2.98 -12.52
CA CYS A 116 -4.37 -2.25 -12.62
C CYS A 116 -3.31 -2.60 -13.70
N ALA A 117 -3.55 -3.55 -14.61
CA ALA A 117 -2.53 -4.08 -15.51
C ALA A 117 -2.21 -3.20 -16.76
N ALA A 118 -3.07 -2.23 -17.09
CA ALA A 118 -2.98 -1.50 -18.37
C ALA A 118 -3.27 0.02 -18.26
N GLY A 119 -3.30 0.58 -17.06
CA GLY A 119 -3.77 1.94 -16.80
C GLY A 119 -4.55 2.02 -15.50
N SER A 120 -5.42 3.03 -15.38
CA SER A 120 -6.13 3.35 -14.14
C SER A 120 -6.73 2.15 -13.44
N CYS A 121 -6.59 2.12 -12.12
CA CYS A 121 -7.14 1.04 -11.31
C CYS A 121 -8.62 1.29 -11.05
N ALA A 122 -9.48 0.38 -11.55
CA ALA A 122 -10.93 0.41 -11.28
C ALA A 122 -11.25 0.23 -9.78
N PHE A 123 -10.37 -0.45 -9.03
CA PHE A 123 -10.48 -0.66 -7.60
C PHE A 123 -9.33 0.03 -6.88
N GLN A 124 -9.68 1.07 -6.12
CA GLN A 124 -8.75 1.83 -5.30
C GLN A 124 -9.18 1.78 -3.84
N GLN A 125 -8.22 1.55 -2.96
CA GLN A 125 -8.33 1.73 -1.51
C GLN A 125 -7.58 2.99 -1.09
N LYS A 126 -8.11 3.70 -0.09
CA LYS A 126 -7.41 4.81 0.58
C LYS A 126 -6.46 4.24 1.64
N PRO A 127 -5.36 4.93 1.98
CA PRO A 127 -4.49 4.51 3.06
C PRO A 127 -5.27 4.33 4.35
N ASP A 128 -5.07 3.18 4.98
CA ASP A 128 -5.71 2.81 6.25
C ASP A 128 -4.81 3.13 7.44
N THR A 129 -3.50 3.30 7.23
CA THR A 129 -2.58 3.55 8.33
C THR A 129 -1.57 4.63 7.98
N LEU A 130 -1.29 5.50 8.94
CA LEU A 130 -0.14 6.41 8.93
C LEU A 130 0.99 5.78 9.74
N LEU A 131 2.14 5.59 9.11
CA LEU A 131 3.38 5.16 9.75
C LEU A 131 4.33 6.35 9.87
N MET A 132 4.81 6.57 11.08
CA MET A 132 5.81 7.58 11.43
C MET A 132 7.21 6.95 11.50
N GLU A 133 8.25 7.76 11.36
CA GLU A 133 9.65 7.34 11.34
C GLU A 133 10.11 6.70 12.65
N ASP A 134 9.55 7.13 13.77
CA ASP A 134 9.79 6.54 15.09
C ASP A 134 9.06 5.19 15.31
N GLY A 135 8.36 4.70 14.29
CA GLY A 135 7.58 3.48 14.33
C GLY A 135 6.15 3.66 14.84
N GLY A 136 5.76 4.87 15.22
CA GLY A 136 4.38 5.16 15.61
C GLY A 136 3.42 4.92 14.46
N LYS A 137 2.33 4.20 14.72
CA LYS A 137 1.29 3.91 13.74
C LYS A 137 -0.03 4.53 14.18
N TYR A 138 -0.80 5.05 13.24
CA TYR A 138 -2.12 5.62 13.49
C TYR A 138 -3.14 5.07 12.50
N ASP A 139 -4.28 4.60 12.99
CA ASP A 139 -5.39 4.12 12.19
C ASP A 139 -6.12 5.31 11.53
N LEU A 140 -6.11 5.34 10.21
CA LEU A 140 -6.79 6.33 9.39
C LEU A 140 -8.23 5.92 9.04
N THR A 141 -8.61 4.66 9.22
CA THR A 141 -9.95 4.15 8.87
C THR A 141 -11.03 4.68 9.80
N GLN A 142 -10.67 4.97 11.04
CA GLN A 142 -11.56 5.53 12.07
C GLN A 142 -11.66 7.06 11.98
N LEU A 143 -10.86 7.68 11.11
CA LEU A 143 -10.84 9.12 10.90
C LEU A 143 -11.67 9.48 9.67
N GLU A 144 -12.63 10.37 9.86
CA GLU A 144 -13.44 10.91 8.76
C GLU A 144 -13.31 12.43 8.66
N GLY A 145 -13.61 12.95 7.46
CA GLY A 145 -13.73 14.39 7.21
C GLY A 145 -12.47 15.18 7.56
N ALA A 146 -12.65 16.24 8.35
CA ALA A 146 -11.59 17.22 8.65
C ALA A 146 -10.44 16.61 9.46
N ALA A 147 -10.73 15.68 10.39
CA ALA A 147 -9.72 15.05 11.23
C ALA A 147 -8.77 14.15 10.41
N PHE A 148 -9.32 13.42 9.44
CA PHE A 148 -8.51 12.68 8.46
C PHE A 148 -7.62 13.63 7.68
N THR A 149 -8.18 14.70 7.11
CA THR A 149 -7.40 15.66 6.31
C THR A 149 -6.28 16.31 7.12
N GLU A 150 -6.52 16.69 8.37
CA GLU A 150 -5.51 17.31 9.23
C GLU A 150 -4.33 16.36 9.49
N LEU A 151 -4.60 15.13 9.93
CA LEU A 151 -3.55 14.16 10.21
C LEU A 151 -2.80 13.74 8.92
N TYR A 152 -3.54 13.56 7.83
CA TYR A 152 -3.00 13.20 6.53
C TYR A 152 -2.10 14.30 5.95
N VAL A 153 -2.50 15.56 6.09
CA VAL A 153 -1.68 16.70 5.65
C VAL A 153 -0.45 16.86 6.54
N LEU A 154 -0.56 16.70 7.85
CA LEU A 154 0.59 16.73 8.76
C LEU A 154 1.62 15.64 8.40
N ALA A 155 1.15 14.43 8.13
CA ALA A 155 2.00 13.32 7.69
C ALA A 155 2.74 13.61 6.38
N ILE A 156 2.07 14.25 5.42
CA ILE A 156 2.62 14.56 4.10
C ILE A 156 3.54 15.79 4.13
N ALA A 157 3.18 16.82 4.89
CA ALA A 157 3.92 18.06 4.98
C ALA A 157 5.15 17.95 5.90
N GLY A 158 5.09 17.06 6.89
CA GLY A 158 6.15 16.84 7.86
C GLY A 158 7.07 15.68 7.48
N SER A 159 7.94 15.87 6.49
CA SER A 159 9.08 14.94 6.33
C SER A 159 9.94 15.02 7.60
N GLY A 160 9.94 13.98 8.43
CA GLY A 160 10.64 13.95 9.72
C GLY A 160 9.80 14.36 10.94
N ALA A 161 8.49 14.59 10.78
CA ALA A 161 7.59 14.66 11.94
C ALA A 161 7.57 13.30 12.67
N ASN A 162 7.46 13.33 13.99
CA ASN A 162 7.41 12.14 14.84
C ASN A 162 6.12 12.12 15.69
N THR A 163 5.92 11.07 16.50
CA THR A 163 4.69 10.92 17.32
C THR A 163 4.47 12.08 18.31
N THR A 164 5.50 12.84 18.69
CA THR A 164 5.36 14.00 19.58
C THR A 164 4.86 15.25 18.87
N ASP A 165 4.97 15.30 17.54
CA ASP A 165 4.44 16.39 16.71
C ASP A 165 2.95 16.18 16.36
N ILE A 166 2.43 14.97 16.60
CA ILE A 166 1.03 14.64 16.39
C ILE A 166 0.19 15.20 17.55
N PRO A 167 -0.85 16.01 17.27
CA PRO A 167 -1.72 16.54 18.31
C PRO A 167 -2.31 15.43 19.19
N GLU A 168 -2.36 15.67 20.52
CA GLU A 168 -2.78 14.66 21.50
C GLU A 168 -4.18 14.07 21.24
N GLN A 169 -5.05 14.83 20.57
CA GLN A 169 -6.38 14.38 20.16
C GLN A 169 -6.36 13.13 19.27
N PHE A 170 -5.25 12.84 18.59
CA PHE A 170 -5.09 11.65 17.74
C PHE A 170 -4.49 10.45 18.47
N ASN A 171 -4.12 10.57 19.75
CA ASN A 171 -3.59 9.46 20.55
C ASN A 171 -4.57 8.28 20.65
N ALA A 172 -5.88 8.55 20.58
CA ALA A 172 -6.91 7.51 20.59
C ALA A 172 -6.87 6.58 19.35
N TYR A 173 -6.21 6.99 18.28
CA TYR A 173 -6.08 6.22 17.03
C TYR A 173 -4.71 5.58 16.87
N LYS A 174 -3.84 5.69 17.88
CA LYS A 174 -2.53 5.07 17.85
C LYS A 174 -2.67 3.55 17.90
N LEU A 175 -1.99 2.86 16.98
CA LEU A 175 -1.88 1.42 16.96
C LEU A 175 -0.64 0.99 17.75
N ASP A 176 -0.79 -0.05 18.58
CA ASP A 176 0.28 -0.64 19.39
C ASP A 176 1.26 -1.51 18.57
#